data_AF-A0AB32VU86-F1
#
_entry.id   AF-A0AB32VU86-F1
#
_cell.length_a   1.000
_cell.length_b   1.000
_cell.length_c   1.000
_cell.angle_alpha   90.00
_cell.angle_beta   90.00
_cell.angle_gamma   90.00
#
_symmetry.space_group_name_H-M   'P 1'
#
loop_
_entity.id
_entity.type
_entity.pdbx_description
1 polymer ?
#
loop_
_entity_poly.entity_id
_entity_poly.type
_entity_poly.pdbx_seq_one_letter_code
_entity_poly.pdbx_strand_id
1 'polypeptide(L)'
;MYYKVICGRKCILGTLQLAPCLMVIIRCNLEEVPNSKRKRLRPGKISPRRLVPNHIQRPPYVKTRMAPGIASGHEVHDLKGIECMRASGRLAAQVLNYAGTLVKPGITTDEIDQAVHQMIIDNGAYPSPLGYGGFPKSVCTSVNECICHGIPDSCPLEDGDIINIDVTVYLNGYHGDTSATFFCGDVDEEASNLVKVTKECLDKAISICAPGVEFKKIGKTIHDHADKFRYGVVRQFVGHGVGRVFHADPVVLHFRNNGGGCMVLNQTFTIEPMLTIGSINPVMWDDNWTVITADGSLSAQFEHTILITEHGAEILTHCED
;
A
#
# COMPACT_ATOMS: atom_id res chain seq x y z
N MET A 1 28.95 21.08 8.00
CA MET A 1 29.95 20.06 8.39
C MET A 1 29.43 18.72 7.93
N TYR A 2 30.08 18.12 6.93
CA TYR A 2 29.75 16.81 6.40
C TYR A 2 30.67 15.78 7.06
N TYR A 3 30.11 14.77 7.73
CA TYR A 3 30.87 13.58 8.08
C TYR A 3 30.59 12.46 7.09
N LYS A 4 31.67 12.08 6.41
CA LYS A 4 31.82 10.96 5.49
C LYS A 4 32.16 9.74 6.35
N VAL A 5 31.34 8.68 6.31
CA VAL A 5 31.76 7.36 6.79
C VAL A 5 31.83 6.42 5.61
N ILE A 6 33.07 5.98 5.35
CA ILE A 6 33.43 4.94 4.39
C ILE A 6 33.19 3.60 5.09
N CYS A 7 32.33 2.75 4.55
CA CYS A 7 32.46 1.30 4.76
C CYS A 7 32.07 0.57 3.48
N GLY A 8 33.02 -0.17 2.93
CA GLY A 8 32.94 -0.79 1.62
C GLY A 8 32.16 -2.09 1.63
N ARG A 9 31.14 -2.14 0.78
CA ARG A 9 30.75 -3.25 -0.10
C ARG A 9 29.73 -2.66 -1.08
N LYS A 10 30.05 -2.65 -2.37
CA LYS A 10 29.16 -2.19 -3.43
C LYS A 10 27.96 -3.15 -3.51
N CYS A 11 26.85 -2.81 -2.87
CA CYS A 11 25.54 -3.32 -3.28
C CYS A 11 25.06 -2.43 -4.43
N ILE A 12 25.09 -2.98 -5.64
CA ILE A 12 24.43 -2.40 -6.80
C ILE A 12 23.00 -2.95 -6.76
N LEU A 13 22.08 -2.28 -6.06
CA LEU A 13 20.65 -2.50 -6.18
C LEU A 13 19.95 -1.13 -6.05
N GLY A 14 19.18 -0.80 -7.08
CA GLY A 14 18.45 0.44 -7.20
C GLY A 14 17.35 0.52 -6.15
N THR A 15 17.60 1.31 -5.11
CA THR A 15 16.57 1.85 -4.25
C THR A 15 15.71 2.83 -5.06
N LEU A 16 14.38 2.81 -4.87
CA LEU A 16 13.53 3.93 -5.25
C LEU A 16 14.20 5.20 -4.70
N GLN A 17 14.63 6.10 -5.57
CA GLN A 17 15.28 7.34 -5.17
C GLN A 17 14.20 8.36 -4.76
N LEU A 18 13.42 8.01 -3.75
CA LEU A 18 12.76 8.99 -2.89
C LEU A 18 13.89 9.73 -2.13
N ALA A 19 13.70 11.02 -1.87
CA ALA A 19 14.69 11.93 -1.27
C ALA A 19 15.51 11.26 -0.14
N PRO A 20 16.80 11.63 0.08
CA PRO A 20 17.74 10.87 0.92
C PRO A 20 17.33 10.92 2.40
N CYS A 21 16.35 10.12 2.79
CA CYS A 21 16.13 9.70 4.15
C CYS A 21 17.01 8.48 4.38
N LEU A 22 18.00 8.64 5.23
CA LEU A 22 18.86 7.57 5.70
C LEU A 22 17.96 6.53 6.39
N MET A 23 17.56 5.47 5.68
CA MET A 23 16.85 4.34 6.27
C MET A 23 17.89 3.61 7.14
N VAL A 24 17.90 3.91 8.44
CA VAL A 24 18.77 3.21 9.38
C VAL A 24 18.20 1.80 9.52
N ILE A 25 18.94 0.80 9.05
CA ILE A 25 18.66 -0.60 9.35
C ILE A 25 18.95 -0.80 10.84
N ILE A 26 17.97 -0.53 11.69
CA ILE A 26 18.06 -0.82 13.12
C ILE A 26 17.65 -2.28 13.30
N ARG A 27 18.60 -3.14 13.68
CA ARG A 27 18.32 -4.48 14.19
C ARG A 27 17.71 -4.36 15.58
N CYS A 28 16.39 -4.21 15.67
CA CYS A 28 15.67 -4.32 16.94
C CYS A 28 15.40 -5.80 17.24
N ASN A 29 16.31 -6.46 17.97
CA ASN A 29 16.08 -7.76 18.60
C ASN A 29 15.23 -7.61 19.85
N LEU A 30 14.00 -7.11 19.72
CA LEU A 30 13.01 -7.19 20.78
C LEU A 30 12.06 -8.32 20.41
N GLU A 31 12.01 -9.37 21.22
CA GLU A 31 11.06 -10.48 21.01
C GLU A 31 9.64 -10.10 21.42
N GLU A 32 9.51 -9.08 22.26
CA GLU A 32 8.26 -8.56 22.82
C GLU A 32 8.09 -7.08 22.46
N VAL A 33 6.83 -6.65 22.28
CA VAL A 33 6.49 -5.23 22.16
C VAL A 33 6.32 -4.69 23.58
N PRO A 34 7.09 -3.65 24.01
CA PRO A 34 6.97 -3.11 25.35
C PRO A 34 5.52 -2.72 25.68
N ASN A 35 5.01 -3.15 26.83
CA ASN A 35 3.63 -2.90 27.30
C ASN A 35 2.51 -3.49 26.43
N SER A 36 2.79 -4.48 25.58
CA SER A 36 1.76 -5.21 24.83
C SER A 36 1.82 -6.70 25.13
N LYS A 37 0.66 -7.37 25.10
CA LYS A 37 0.56 -8.84 25.17
C LYS A 37 0.89 -9.50 23.83
N ARG A 38 1.02 -8.70 22.77
CA ARG A 38 1.27 -9.15 21.40
C ARG A 38 2.74 -9.46 21.18
N LYS A 39 3.01 -10.56 20.48
CA LYS A 39 4.37 -10.92 20.05
C LYS A 39 4.76 -10.07 18.85
N ARG A 40 6.06 -9.78 18.74
CA ARG A 40 6.64 -9.19 17.53
C ARG A 40 6.47 -10.13 16.35
N LEU A 41 6.15 -9.57 15.19
CA LEU A 41 6.08 -10.33 13.95
C LEU A 41 7.43 -10.93 13.60
N ARG A 42 7.37 -12.13 13.02
CA ARG A 42 8.52 -12.85 12.49
C ARG A 42 8.19 -13.35 11.09
N PRO A 43 9.18 -13.39 10.17
CA PRO A 43 8.99 -14.00 8.86
C PRO A 43 8.63 -15.48 8.99
N GLY A 44 7.58 -15.89 8.27
CA GLY A 44 7.21 -17.27 8.05
C GLY A 44 7.92 -17.87 6.83
N LYS A 45 7.47 -19.06 6.41
CA LYS A 45 7.97 -19.71 5.19
C LYS A 45 7.21 -19.17 3.98
N ILE A 46 7.96 -18.72 2.98
CA ILE A 46 7.40 -18.25 1.71
C ILE A 46 7.22 -19.46 0.78
N SER A 47 5.99 -19.72 0.32
CA SER A 47 5.72 -20.77 -0.67
C SER A 47 6.20 -20.36 -2.08
N PRO A 48 6.40 -21.32 -3.02
CA PRO A 48 6.85 -21.01 -4.37
C PRO A 48 5.95 -20.00 -5.10
N ARG A 49 6.54 -19.24 -6.02
CA ARG A 49 5.80 -18.26 -6.85
C ARG A 49 4.69 -18.95 -7.64
N ARG A 50 3.49 -18.38 -7.58
CA ARG A 50 2.31 -18.88 -8.31
C ARG A 50 2.39 -18.53 -9.81
N LEU A 51 1.88 -19.44 -10.64
CA LEU A 51 1.95 -19.33 -12.09
C LEU A 51 0.76 -18.55 -12.64
N VAL A 52 1.04 -17.58 -13.51
CA VAL A 52 0.03 -16.88 -14.30
C VAL A 52 -0.08 -17.55 -15.68
N PRO A 53 -1.27 -17.95 -16.15
CA PRO A 53 -1.45 -18.52 -17.49
C PRO A 53 -0.94 -17.62 -18.60
N ASN A 54 -0.50 -18.20 -19.73
CA ASN A 54 0.12 -17.44 -20.82
C ASN A 54 -0.84 -16.48 -21.54
N HIS A 55 -2.15 -16.76 -21.52
CA HIS A 55 -3.16 -15.92 -22.17
C HIS A 55 -3.46 -14.62 -21.41
N ILE A 56 -3.09 -14.52 -20.12
CA ILE A 56 -3.26 -13.30 -19.32
C ILE A 56 -2.27 -12.23 -19.79
N GLN A 57 -2.79 -11.02 -20.06
CA GLN A 57 -1.95 -9.87 -20.41
C GLN A 57 -1.04 -9.51 -19.24
N ARG A 58 0.27 -9.38 -19.50
CA ARG A 58 1.26 -9.04 -18.47
C ARG A 58 1.70 -7.58 -18.59
N PRO A 59 1.92 -6.89 -17.47
CA PRO A 59 2.49 -5.55 -17.50
C PRO A 59 3.97 -5.58 -17.93
N PRO A 60 4.52 -4.46 -18.44
CA PRO A 60 5.84 -4.44 -19.07
C PRO A 60 7.00 -4.90 -18.17
N TYR A 61 6.94 -4.59 -16.86
CA TYR A 61 8.01 -4.91 -15.91
C TYR A 61 8.22 -6.41 -15.69
N VAL A 62 7.23 -7.27 -15.98
CA VAL A 62 7.37 -8.72 -15.83
C VAL A 62 8.48 -9.28 -16.73
N LYS A 63 8.78 -8.59 -17.83
CA LYS A 63 9.84 -8.97 -18.77
C LYS A 63 11.18 -8.29 -18.49
N THR A 64 11.24 -7.36 -17.53
CA THR A 64 12.44 -6.57 -17.27
C THR A 64 13.05 -6.94 -15.91
N ARG A 65 14.35 -6.68 -15.75
CA ARG A 65 15.04 -6.75 -14.45
C ARG A 65 15.22 -5.36 -13.83
N MET A 66 14.49 -4.36 -14.34
CA MET A 66 14.62 -2.99 -13.85
C MET A 66 13.95 -2.88 -12.49
N ALA A 67 14.60 -2.11 -11.61
CA ALA A 67 13.98 -1.77 -10.33
C ALA A 67 12.69 -0.98 -10.56
N PRO A 68 11.68 -1.16 -9.70
CA PRO A 68 10.53 -0.29 -9.61
C PRO A 68 10.96 1.18 -9.51
N GLY A 69 10.20 2.07 -10.13
CA GLY A 69 10.41 3.50 -10.04
C GLY A 69 9.13 4.24 -10.35
N ILE A 70 9.09 5.51 -10.00
CA ILE A 70 7.98 6.40 -10.31
C ILE A 70 8.20 6.91 -11.74
N ALA A 71 7.32 6.51 -12.65
CA ALA A 71 7.35 7.00 -14.02
C ALA A 71 7.01 8.49 -14.07
N SER A 72 7.72 9.22 -14.92
CA SER A 72 7.46 10.65 -15.10
C SER A 72 6.16 10.89 -15.84
N GLY A 73 5.38 11.86 -15.38
CA GLY A 73 4.16 12.32 -16.05
C GLY A 73 2.88 11.77 -15.43
N HIS A 74 1.83 12.59 -15.49
CA HIS A 74 0.54 12.28 -14.87
C HIS A 74 -0.23 11.22 -15.68
N GLU A 75 -0.86 10.28 -14.99
CA GLU A 75 -1.86 9.39 -15.59
C GLU A 75 -3.16 10.14 -15.84
N VAL A 76 -3.20 10.88 -16.95
CA VAL A 76 -4.39 11.55 -17.48
C VAL A 76 -4.96 10.73 -18.63
N HIS A 77 -6.28 10.58 -18.64
CA HIS A 77 -6.98 9.63 -19.53
C HIS A 77 -7.98 10.31 -20.45
N ASP A 78 -8.17 9.70 -21.62
CA ASP A 78 -9.34 9.90 -22.45
C ASP A 78 -10.52 9.05 -21.93
N LEU A 79 -11.69 9.15 -22.57
CA LEU A 79 -12.88 8.41 -22.15
C LEU A 79 -12.66 6.89 -22.11
N LYS A 80 -11.90 6.35 -23.07
CA LYS A 80 -11.60 4.92 -23.11
C LYS A 80 -10.71 4.50 -21.94
N GLY A 81 -9.66 5.28 -21.66
CA GLY A 81 -8.77 5.03 -20.53
C GLY A 81 -9.51 5.10 -19.19
N ILE A 82 -10.44 6.05 -19.04
CA ILE A 82 -11.31 6.14 -17.85
C ILE A 82 -12.12 4.86 -17.67
N GLU A 83 -12.75 4.33 -18.72
CA GLU A 83 -13.49 3.06 -18.63
C GLU A 83 -12.60 1.87 -18.25
N CYS A 84 -11.37 1.81 -18.77
CA CYS A 84 -10.40 0.79 -18.36
C CYS A 84 -9.95 0.95 -16.90
N MET A 85 -9.78 2.18 -16.43
CA MET A 85 -9.48 2.47 -15.02
C MET A 85 -10.64 2.07 -14.11
N ARG A 86 -11.88 2.40 -14.47
CA ARG A 86 -13.09 1.95 -13.75
C ARG A 86 -13.18 0.43 -13.69
N ALA A 87 -12.94 -0.26 -14.81
CA ALA A 87 -12.96 -1.73 -14.84
C ALA A 87 -11.89 -2.36 -13.93
N SER A 88 -10.66 -1.82 -13.98
CA SER A 88 -9.55 -2.32 -13.15
C SER A 88 -9.76 -2.02 -11.67
N GLY A 89 -10.23 -0.81 -11.35
CA GLY A 89 -10.55 -0.40 -9.97
C GLY A 89 -11.69 -1.22 -9.36
N ARG A 90 -12.77 -1.47 -10.11
CA ARG A 90 -13.87 -2.35 -9.66
C ARG A 90 -13.38 -3.76 -9.38
N LEU A 91 -12.56 -4.35 -10.26
CA LEU A 91 -12.01 -5.69 -10.02
C LEU A 91 -11.11 -5.71 -8.77
N ALA A 92 -10.24 -4.71 -8.59
CA ALA A 92 -9.40 -4.61 -7.40
C ALA A 92 -10.25 -4.54 -6.12
N ALA A 93 -11.33 -3.74 -6.11
CA ALA A 93 -12.26 -3.66 -4.99
C ALA A 93 -12.98 -4.99 -4.71
N GLN A 94 -13.43 -5.70 -5.75
CA GLN A 94 -14.05 -7.03 -5.60
C GLN A 94 -13.09 -8.05 -4.99
N VAL A 95 -11.83 -8.04 -5.45
CA VAL A 95 -10.78 -8.91 -4.92
C VAL A 95 -10.45 -8.57 -3.47
N LEU A 96 -10.34 -7.28 -3.13
CA LEU A 96 -10.10 -6.83 -1.75
C LEU A 96 -11.25 -7.23 -0.82
N ASN A 97 -12.50 -7.04 -1.25
CA ASN A 97 -13.68 -7.46 -0.49
C ASN A 97 -13.68 -8.97 -0.25
N TYR A 98 -13.40 -9.77 -1.29
CA TYR A 98 -13.27 -11.21 -1.16
C TYR A 98 -12.15 -11.59 -0.17
N ALA A 99 -10.97 -10.99 -0.30
CA ALA A 99 -9.84 -11.22 0.60
C ALA A 99 -10.21 -10.93 2.07
N GLY A 100 -10.94 -9.83 2.31
CA GLY A 100 -11.47 -9.48 3.62
C GLY A 100 -12.37 -10.57 4.24
N THR A 101 -13.18 -11.27 3.43
CA THR A 101 -14.03 -12.38 3.93
C THR A 101 -13.24 -13.60 4.42
N LEU A 102 -11.97 -13.71 4.03
CA LEU A 102 -11.10 -14.83 4.42
C LEU A 102 -10.43 -14.58 5.77
N VAL A 103 -10.35 -13.33 6.22
CA VAL A 103 -9.64 -12.93 7.45
C VAL A 103 -10.33 -13.54 8.67
N LYS A 104 -9.64 -14.48 9.33
CA LYS A 104 -10.09 -15.15 10.55
C LYS A 104 -8.89 -15.78 11.28
N PRO A 105 -8.97 -16.01 12.60
CA PRO A 105 -7.89 -16.67 13.32
C PRO A 105 -7.52 -18.02 12.70
N GLY A 106 -6.21 -18.26 12.56
CA GLY A 106 -5.64 -19.49 12.03
C GLY A 106 -5.41 -19.53 10.52
N ILE A 107 -6.00 -18.63 9.72
CA ILE A 107 -5.68 -18.53 8.29
C ILE A 107 -4.28 -17.95 8.11
N THR A 108 -3.50 -18.49 7.17
CA THR A 108 -2.21 -17.91 6.80
C THR A 108 -2.36 -16.80 5.76
N THR A 109 -1.43 -15.85 5.75
CA THR A 109 -1.40 -14.82 4.70
C THR A 109 -1.13 -15.43 3.32
N ASP A 110 -0.39 -16.53 3.22
CA ASP A 110 -0.20 -17.27 1.96
C ASP A 110 -1.48 -17.93 1.41
N GLU A 111 -2.40 -18.36 2.29
CA GLU A 111 -3.73 -18.85 1.89
C GLU A 111 -4.60 -17.71 1.34
N ILE A 112 -4.50 -16.51 1.92
CA ILE A 112 -5.15 -15.30 1.38
C ILE A 112 -4.56 -14.95 0.01
N ASP A 113 -3.23 -14.91 -0.13
CA ASP A 113 -2.55 -14.71 -1.43
C ASP A 113 -3.00 -15.74 -2.47
N GLN A 114 -3.14 -17.01 -2.10
CA GLN A 114 -3.61 -18.04 -3.01
C GLN A 114 -5.00 -17.73 -3.57
N ALA A 115 -5.93 -17.38 -2.68
CA ALA A 115 -7.32 -17.10 -3.05
C ALA A 115 -7.42 -15.82 -3.90
N VAL A 116 -6.69 -14.78 -3.52
CA VAL A 116 -6.58 -13.51 -4.27
C VAL A 116 -5.98 -13.75 -5.65
N HIS A 117 -4.85 -14.47 -5.72
CA HIS A 117 -4.21 -14.83 -6.98
C HIS A 117 -5.20 -15.52 -7.92
N GLN A 118 -5.90 -16.54 -7.42
CA GLN A 118 -6.84 -17.30 -8.24
C GLN A 118 -7.99 -16.42 -8.74
N MET A 119 -8.60 -15.60 -7.88
CA MET A 119 -9.68 -14.70 -8.29
C MET A 119 -9.24 -13.69 -9.35
N ILE A 120 -8.02 -13.15 -9.24
CA ILE A 120 -7.46 -12.22 -10.23
C ILE A 120 -7.30 -12.92 -11.59
N ILE A 121 -6.76 -14.15 -11.59
CA ILE A 121 -6.59 -14.94 -12.82
C ILE A 121 -7.94 -15.32 -13.45
N ASP A 122 -8.91 -15.75 -12.65
CA ASP A 122 -10.24 -16.13 -13.13
C ASP A 122 -10.98 -14.96 -13.78
N ASN A 123 -10.64 -13.72 -13.41
CA ASN A 123 -11.16 -12.49 -14.00
C ASN A 123 -10.29 -11.94 -15.16
N GLY A 124 -9.35 -12.74 -15.67
CA GLY A 124 -8.54 -12.37 -16.84
C GLY A 124 -7.48 -11.30 -16.57
N ALA A 125 -7.20 -10.99 -15.31
CA ALA A 125 -6.26 -9.95 -14.90
C ALA A 125 -4.92 -10.55 -14.41
N TYR A 126 -3.90 -9.70 -14.32
CA TYR A 126 -2.61 -10.04 -13.74
C TYR A 126 -2.46 -9.41 -12.35
N PRO A 127 -1.98 -10.13 -11.32
CA PRO A 127 -1.72 -9.54 -10.00
C PRO A 127 -0.48 -8.66 -10.06
N SER A 128 -0.65 -7.33 -10.00
CA SER A 128 0.43 -6.39 -10.30
C SER A 128 1.67 -6.56 -9.41
N PRO A 129 1.56 -6.80 -8.08
CA PRO A 129 2.74 -7.00 -7.24
C PRO A 129 3.63 -8.15 -7.72
N LEU A 130 3.07 -9.16 -8.38
CA LEU A 130 3.79 -10.39 -8.72
C LEU A 130 4.94 -10.12 -9.69
N GLY A 131 6.17 -10.23 -9.17
CA GLY A 131 7.41 -9.98 -9.91
C GLY A 131 7.77 -8.49 -10.07
N TYR A 132 6.97 -7.57 -9.54
CA TYR A 132 7.31 -6.14 -9.54
C TYR A 132 8.54 -5.90 -8.66
N GLY A 133 9.66 -5.52 -9.27
CA GLY A 133 10.95 -5.41 -8.56
C GLY A 133 11.46 -6.70 -7.91
N GLY A 134 10.92 -7.85 -8.31
CA GLY A 134 11.21 -9.13 -7.67
C GLY A 134 10.30 -9.48 -6.48
N PHE A 135 9.24 -8.71 -6.19
CA PHE A 135 8.27 -9.09 -5.16
C PHE A 135 7.65 -10.48 -5.47
N PRO A 136 7.60 -11.40 -4.49
CA PRO A 136 7.37 -12.82 -4.77
C PRO A 136 5.89 -13.23 -4.83
N LYS A 137 4.97 -12.38 -4.39
CA LYS A 137 3.56 -12.69 -4.15
C LYS A 137 2.62 -11.79 -4.96
N SER A 138 1.33 -12.09 -4.89
CA SER A 138 0.28 -11.50 -5.74
C SER A 138 -0.43 -10.33 -5.07
N VAL A 139 -0.26 -10.19 -3.75
CA VAL A 139 -0.89 -9.23 -2.85
C VAL A 139 0.09 -8.93 -1.72
N CYS A 140 -0.02 -7.77 -1.09
CA CYS A 140 0.70 -7.50 0.17
C CYS A 140 -0.23 -7.75 1.36
N THR A 141 0.30 -8.32 2.44
CA THR A 141 -0.44 -8.58 3.69
C THR A 141 0.36 -8.05 4.86
N SER A 142 -0.06 -6.89 5.38
CA SER A 142 0.66 -6.14 6.41
C SER A 142 -0.07 -6.26 7.74
N VAL A 143 0.40 -7.20 8.57
CA VAL A 143 -0.19 -7.49 9.89
C VAL A 143 0.38 -6.52 10.94
N ASN A 144 -0.44 -6.05 11.88
CA ASN A 144 -0.01 -5.35 13.09
C ASN A 144 1.03 -4.22 12.93
N GLU A 145 2.30 -4.43 13.33
CA GLU A 145 3.36 -3.43 13.19
C GLU A 145 3.90 -3.27 11.77
N CYS A 146 3.49 -4.15 10.86
CA CYS A 146 3.83 -4.02 9.44
C CYS A 146 3.09 -2.83 8.85
N ILE A 147 3.86 -1.82 8.45
CA ILE A 147 3.37 -0.58 7.86
C ILE A 147 2.82 -0.86 6.46
N CYS A 148 3.59 -1.54 5.61
CA CYS A 148 3.24 -1.87 4.24
C CYS A 148 4.14 -2.99 3.69
N HIS A 149 3.76 -3.51 2.52
CA HIS A 149 4.53 -4.48 1.71
C HIS A 149 4.90 -5.78 2.43
N GLY A 150 4.13 -6.19 3.46
CA GLY A 150 4.31 -7.50 4.07
C GLY A 150 4.15 -8.61 3.04
N ILE A 151 5.11 -9.53 2.97
CA ILE A 151 5.07 -10.67 2.04
C ILE A 151 4.17 -11.76 2.63
N PRO A 152 3.13 -12.22 1.91
CA PRO A 152 2.37 -13.40 2.28
C PRO A 152 3.25 -14.63 2.55
N ASP A 153 3.06 -15.26 3.71
CA ASP A 153 3.87 -16.37 4.20
C ASP A 153 3.03 -17.36 5.05
N SER A 154 3.72 -18.32 5.67
CA SER A 154 3.08 -19.36 6.48
C SER A 154 2.66 -18.93 7.88
N CYS A 155 2.76 -17.65 8.25
CA CYS A 155 2.34 -17.18 9.57
C CYS A 155 0.81 -17.14 9.65
N PRO A 156 0.18 -17.88 10.58
CA PRO A 156 -1.25 -17.80 10.79
C PRO A 156 -1.60 -16.49 11.49
N LEU A 157 -2.74 -15.90 11.12
CA LEU A 157 -3.32 -14.78 11.86
C LEU A 157 -3.78 -15.24 13.25
N GLU A 158 -3.53 -14.41 14.25
CA GLU A 158 -3.99 -14.63 15.62
C GLU A 158 -5.27 -13.83 15.88
N ASP A 159 -6.06 -14.28 16.87
CA ASP A 159 -7.22 -13.51 17.34
C ASP A 159 -6.76 -12.18 17.96
N GLY A 160 -7.38 -11.08 17.54
CA GLY A 160 -7.02 -9.72 17.92
C GLY A 160 -6.03 -9.03 16.99
N ASP A 161 -5.54 -9.71 15.93
CA ASP A 161 -4.71 -9.07 14.91
C ASP A 161 -5.51 -8.07 14.06
N ILE A 162 -4.81 -7.04 13.57
CA ILE A 162 -5.25 -6.27 12.41
C ILE A 162 -4.36 -6.59 11.21
N ILE A 163 -4.94 -6.63 10.01
CA ILE A 163 -4.23 -6.91 8.76
C ILE A 163 -4.67 -5.97 7.66
N ASN A 164 -3.75 -5.19 7.11
CA ASN A 164 -3.95 -4.55 5.82
C ASN A 164 -3.71 -5.57 4.69
N ILE A 165 -4.66 -5.63 3.74
CA ILE A 165 -4.51 -6.37 2.49
C ILE A 165 -4.51 -5.34 1.37
N ASP A 166 -3.46 -5.34 0.57
CA ASP A 166 -3.23 -4.37 -0.50
C ASP A 166 -3.20 -5.07 -1.86
N VAL A 167 -4.21 -4.74 -2.67
CA VAL A 167 -4.59 -5.40 -3.91
C VAL A 167 -4.41 -4.44 -5.07
N THR A 168 -3.48 -4.81 -5.95
CA THR A 168 -3.39 -4.20 -7.27
C THR A 168 -3.60 -5.22 -8.39
N VAL A 169 -4.52 -4.93 -9.31
CA VAL A 169 -4.76 -5.77 -10.51
C VAL A 169 -4.34 -5.03 -11.77
N TYR A 170 -3.90 -5.77 -12.79
CA TYR A 170 -3.64 -5.25 -14.13
C TYR A 170 -4.62 -5.88 -15.13
N LEU A 171 -5.56 -5.07 -15.61
CA LEU A 171 -6.65 -5.49 -16.49
C LEU A 171 -6.75 -4.52 -17.67
N ASN A 172 -6.91 -5.05 -18.89
CA ASN A 172 -7.07 -4.26 -20.11
C ASN A 172 -5.97 -3.20 -20.35
N GLY A 173 -4.77 -3.42 -19.82
CA GLY A 173 -3.66 -2.49 -19.95
C GLY A 173 -3.51 -1.46 -18.82
N TYR A 174 -4.35 -1.52 -17.77
CA TYR A 174 -4.40 -0.54 -16.68
C TYR A 174 -4.33 -1.22 -15.32
N HIS A 175 -3.72 -0.51 -14.35
CA HIS A 175 -3.63 -0.91 -12.96
C HIS A 175 -4.79 -0.30 -12.16
N GLY A 176 -5.43 -1.10 -11.29
CA GLY A 176 -6.36 -0.62 -10.26
C GLY A 176 -5.82 -1.02 -8.90
N ASP A 177 -5.75 -0.05 -7.97
CA ASP A 177 -5.00 -0.18 -6.71
C ASP A 177 -5.81 0.26 -5.49
N THR A 178 -5.86 -0.60 -4.47
CA THR A 178 -6.64 -0.35 -3.25
C THR A 178 -6.24 -1.29 -2.12
N SER A 179 -6.39 -0.80 -0.90
CA SER A 179 -6.12 -1.57 0.31
C SER A 179 -7.08 -1.19 1.44
N ALA A 180 -7.26 -2.12 2.38
CA ALA A 180 -8.01 -1.88 3.60
C ALA A 180 -7.43 -2.70 4.75
N THR A 181 -7.51 -2.16 5.96
CA THR A 181 -7.22 -2.90 7.19
C THR A 181 -8.47 -3.61 7.72
N PHE A 182 -8.37 -4.93 7.91
CA PHE A 182 -9.39 -5.81 8.43
C PHE A 182 -9.06 -6.26 9.86
N PHE A 183 -10.10 -6.60 10.61
CA PHE A 183 -10.00 -7.20 11.94
C PHE A 183 -9.97 -8.73 11.85
N CYS A 184 -9.07 -9.37 12.58
CA CYS A 184 -9.01 -10.82 12.71
C CYS A 184 -9.57 -11.23 14.07
N GLY A 185 -10.84 -11.65 14.09
CA GLY A 185 -11.53 -11.99 15.35
C GLY A 185 -11.79 -10.75 16.21
N ASP A 186 -11.58 -10.87 17.52
CA ASP A 186 -11.93 -9.82 18.49
C ASP A 186 -10.74 -8.88 18.76
N VAL A 187 -10.73 -7.73 18.09
CA VAL A 187 -9.69 -6.70 18.27
C VAL A 187 -9.99 -5.77 19.45
N ASP A 188 -8.94 -5.24 20.08
CA ASP A 188 -9.10 -4.26 21.16
C ASP A 188 -9.54 -2.88 20.66
N GLU A 189 -9.97 -2.02 21.59
CA GLU A 189 -10.46 -0.67 21.28
C GLU A 189 -9.38 0.22 20.65
N GLU A 190 -8.11 0.03 21.03
CA GLU A 190 -7.00 0.83 20.52
C GLU A 190 -6.76 0.55 19.03
N ALA A 191 -6.69 -0.74 18.66
CA ALA A 191 -6.57 -1.21 17.29
C ALA A 191 -7.81 -0.82 16.44
N SER A 192 -9.01 -1.00 16.98
CA SER A 192 -10.26 -0.63 16.31
C SER A 192 -10.33 0.88 16.02
N ASN A 193 -9.92 1.71 16.99
CA ASN A 193 -9.90 3.16 16.81
C ASN A 193 -8.82 3.60 15.80
N LEU A 194 -7.64 2.97 15.78
CA LEU A 194 -6.60 3.23 14.78
C LEU A 194 -7.13 2.98 13.36
N VAL A 195 -7.75 1.83 13.13
CA VAL A 195 -8.31 1.45 11.83
C VAL A 195 -9.40 2.44 11.39
N LYS A 196 -10.32 2.78 12.29
CA LYS A 196 -11.37 3.77 12.03
C LYS A 196 -10.80 5.14 11.64
N VAL A 197 -9.86 5.67 12.42
CA VAL A 197 -9.27 7.00 12.19
C VAL A 197 -8.46 7.03 10.89
N THR A 198 -7.78 5.94 10.55
CA THR A 198 -7.05 5.82 9.27
C THR A 198 -8.00 5.90 8.09
N LYS A 199 -9.14 5.21 8.14
CA LYS A 199 -10.18 5.32 7.11
C LYS A 199 -10.76 6.75 7.04
N GLU A 200 -11.05 7.37 8.18
CA GLU A 200 -11.54 8.76 8.22
C GLU A 200 -10.53 9.75 7.60
N CYS A 201 -9.23 9.54 7.79
CA CYS A 201 -8.18 10.34 7.16
C CYS A 201 -8.24 10.23 5.63
N LEU A 202 -8.37 9.01 5.09
CA LEU A 202 -8.52 8.79 3.66
C LEU A 202 -9.78 9.46 3.11
N ASP A 203 -10.94 9.20 3.73
CA ASP A 203 -12.23 9.74 3.30
C ASP A 203 -12.21 11.28 3.26
N LYS A 204 -11.67 11.91 4.31
CA LYS A 204 -11.50 13.38 4.37
C LYS A 204 -10.55 13.89 3.30
N ALA A 205 -9.43 13.22 3.04
CA ALA A 205 -8.51 13.61 1.99
C ALA A 205 -9.13 13.54 0.59
N ILE A 206 -9.90 12.48 0.30
CA ILE A 206 -10.59 12.33 -0.99
C ILE A 206 -11.65 13.43 -1.16
N SER A 207 -12.42 13.74 -0.11
CA SER A 207 -13.52 14.74 -0.17
C SER A 207 -13.10 16.16 -0.59
N ILE A 208 -11.82 16.50 -0.47
CA ILE A 208 -11.31 17.81 -0.88
C ILE A 208 -10.72 17.80 -2.30
N CYS A 209 -10.62 16.65 -2.95
CA CYS A 209 -9.98 16.50 -4.25
C CYS A 209 -10.89 17.01 -5.36
N ALA A 210 -10.35 17.91 -6.20
CA ALA A 210 -11.02 18.50 -7.35
C ALA A 210 -9.97 19.14 -8.30
N PRO A 211 -10.31 19.45 -9.55
CA PRO A 211 -9.41 20.18 -10.45
C PRO A 211 -8.88 21.47 -9.82
N GLY A 212 -7.58 21.71 -9.94
CA GLY A 212 -6.90 22.90 -9.41
C GLY A 212 -6.56 22.86 -7.92
N VAL A 213 -7.01 21.83 -7.18
CA VAL A 213 -6.64 21.64 -5.77
C VAL A 213 -5.18 21.21 -5.67
N GLU A 214 -4.42 21.85 -4.78
CA GLU A 214 -3.02 21.53 -4.55
C GLU A 214 -2.85 20.18 -3.83
N PHE A 215 -1.92 19.33 -4.27
CA PHE A 215 -1.66 18.02 -3.67
C PHE A 215 -1.28 18.12 -2.18
N LYS A 216 -0.55 19.17 -1.78
CA LYS A 216 -0.16 19.37 -0.37
C LYS A 216 -1.35 19.47 0.60
N LYS A 217 -2.55 19.78 0.11
CA LYS A 217 -3.77 19.81 0.94
C LYS A 217 -4.17 18.41 1.42
N ILE A 218 -3.88 17.35 0.66
CA ILE A 218 -4.09 15.95 1.10
C ILE A 218 -3.33 15.68 2.39
N GLY A 219 -2.01 15.90 2.37
CA GLY A 219 -1.18 15.65 3.54
C GLY A 219 -1.47 16.56 4.73
N LYS A 220 -1.94 17.79 4.48
CA LYS A 220 -2.45 18.64 5.56
C LYS A 220 -3.72 18.07 6.19
N THR A 221 -4.71 17.68 5.39
CA THR A 221 -6.00 17.15 5.86
C THR A 221 -5.82 15.87 6.69
N ILE A 222 -5.00 14.93 6.20
CA ILE A 222 -4.71 13.67 6.90
C ILE A 222 -4.05 13.94 8.25
N HIS A 223 -2.95 14.70 8.25
CA HIS A 223 -2.17 14.94 9.47
C HIS A 223 -2.94 15.78 10.50
N ASP A 224 -3.76 16.75 10.06
CA ASP A 224 -4.64 17.52 10.95
C ASP A 224 -5.69 16.64 11.64
N HIS A 225 -6.17 15.57 10.99
CA HIS A 225 -7.10 14.63 11.60
C HIS A 225 -6.38 13.65 12.53
N ALA A 226 -5.26 13.06 12.09
CA ALA A 226 -4.45 12.13 12.88
C ALA A 226 -3.94 12.76 14.21
N ASP A 227 -3.56 14.04 14.20
CA ASP A 227 -3.08 14.76 15.39
C ASP A 227 -4.10 14.77 16.54
N LYS A 228 -5.39 14.80 16.24
CA LYS A 228 -6.46 14.80 17.27
C LYS A 228 -6.46 13.52 18.10
N PHE A 229 -5.91 12.45 17.53
CA PHE A 229 -5.79 11.13 18.16
C PHE A 229 -4.35 10.83 18.58
N ARG A 230 -3.40 11.76 18.34
CA ARG A 230 -1.97 11.59 18.61
C ARG A 230 -1.33 10.43 17.83
N TYR A 231 -1.87 10.12 16.65
CA TYR A 231 -1.29 9.11 15.75
C TYR A 231 -0.19 9.71 14.88
N GLY A 232 0.83 8.91 14.60
CA GLY A 232 1.87 9.22 13.65
C GLY A 232 1.38 9.05 12.21
N VAL A 233 1.95 9.84 11.28
CA VAL A 233 1.75 9.68 9.84
C VAL A 233 3.08 9.28 9.22
N VAL A 234 3.13 8.10 8.59
CA VAL A 234 4.32 7.59 7.91
C VAL A 234 4.72 8.52 6.75
N ARG A 235 6.02 8.72 6.56
CA ARG A 235 6.55 9.73 5.61
C ARG A 235 7.32 9.14 4.43
N GLN A 236 7.72 7.88 4.55
CA GLN A 236 8.60 7.18 3.62
C GLN A 236 7.83 6.55 2.45
N PHE A 237 6.52 6.35 2.62
CA PHE A 237 5.60 5.79 1.62
C PHE A 237 4.47 6.79 1.37
N VAL A 238 4.02 6.85 0.12
CA VAL A 238 3.35 8.00 -0.48
C VAL A 238 2.39 7.49 -1.54
N GLY A 239 1.29 8.19 -1.76
CA GLY A 239 0.43 7.92 -2.90
C GLY A 239 1.12 8.25 -4.21
N HIS A 240 0.59 7.72 -5.31
CA HIS A 240 1.19 7.84 -6.62
C HIS A 240 0.16 7.94 -7.74
N GLY A 241 0.56 8.51 -8.87
CA GLY A 241 -0.16 8.30 -10.12
C GLY A 241 -0.26 6.80 -10.42
N VAL A 242 -1.43 6.36 -10.87
CA VAL A 242 -1.68 4.96 -11.21
C VAL A 242 -2.57 4.88 -12.44
N GLY A 243 -2.24 4.00 -13.38
CA GLY A 243 -3.01 3.82 -14.60
C GLY A 243 -2.35 2.85 -15.55
N ARG A 244 -1.88 3.32 -16.71
CA ARG A 244 -1.11 2.47 -17.64
C ARG A 244 0.19 1.97 -17.02
N VAL A 245 0.75 2.78 -16.12
CA VAL A 245 1.88 2.43 -15.27
C VAL A 245 1.41 2.22 -13.84
N PHE A 246 2.05 1.30 -13.12
CA PHE A 246 1.74 0.99 -11.73
C PHE A 246 2.00 2.21 -10.82
N HIS A 247 3.21 2.78 -10.88
CA HIS A 247 3.58 3.97 -10.10
C HIS A 247 4.07 5.08 -11.04
N ALA A 248 3.41 6.23 -11.02
CA ALA A 248 3.72 7.41 -11.83
C ALA A 248 3.61 8.70 -11.00
N ASP A 249 4.01 9.84 -11.57
CA ASP A 249 3.67 11.14 -11.00
C ASP A 249 2.14 11.30 -10.94
N PRO A 250 1.60 11.98 -9.91
CA PRO A 250 2.30 12.75 -8.89
C PRO A 250 2.68 11.90 -7.69
N VAL A 251 3.72 12.31 -6.96
CA VAL A 251 3.97 11.83 -5.60
C VAL A 251 3.02 12.54 -4.62
N VAL A 252 2.17 11.78 -3.93
CA VAL A 252 1.15 12.30 -3.00
C VAL A 252 1.58 12.07 -1.56
N LEU A 253 2.05 13.12 -0.89
CA LEU A 253 2.50 13.05 0.49
C LEU A 253 1.32 13.09 1.48
N HIS A 254 1.27 12.14 2.42
CA HIS A 254 0.20 12.03 3.42
C HIS A 254 0.39 12.90 4.67
N PHE A 255 1.52 13.60 4.78
CA PHE A 255 1.83 14.50 5.89
C PHE A 255 1.90 15.96 5.42
N ARG A 256 1.65 16.92 6.32
CA ARG A 256 1.87 18.36 6.09
C ARG A 256 3.22 18.63 5.41
N ASN A 257 3.17 19.28 4.26
CA ASN A 257 4.35 19.55 3.43
C ASN A 257 4.13 20.85 2.64
N ASN A 258 5.20 21.32 1.98
CA ASN A 258 5.19 22.51 1.12
C ASN A 258 5.35 22.16 -0.37
N GLY A 259 5.00 20.92 -0.76
CA GLY A 259 5.07 20.47 -2.15
C GLY A 259 4.15 21.27 -3.06
N GLY A 260 4.57 21.45 -4.32
CA GLY A 260 3.77 22.09 -5.36
C GLY A 260 2.89 21.12 -6.14
N GLY A 261 2.26 21.63 -7.20
CA GLY A 261 1.43 20.84 -8.11
C GLY A 261 -0.05 20.87 -7.75
N CYS A 262 -0.89 20.83 -8.78
CA CYS A 262 -2.34 20.82 -8.66
C CYS A 262 -2.92 19.63 -9.41
N MET A 263 -4.02 19.10 -8.90
CA MET A 263 -4.82 18.08 -9.54
C MET A 263 -5.38 18.58 -10.87
N VAL A 264 -5.37 17.75 -11.90
CA VAL A 264 -5.91 18.09 -13.22
C VAL A 264 -7.05 17.15 -13.60
N LEU A 265 -7.95 17.63 -14.47
CA LEU A 265 -9.10 16.85 -14.95
C LEU A 265 -8.64 15.54 -15.61
N ASN A 266 -9.39 14.46 -15.37
CA ASN A 266 -9.17 13.09 -15.87
C ASN A 266 -7.87 12.43 -15.36
N GLN A 267 -7.24 12.98 -14.33
CA GLN A 267 -6.07 12.40 -13.68
C GLN A 267 -6.49 11.29 -12.71
N THR A 268 -5.74 10.20 -12.68
CA THR A 268 -5.85 9.15 -11.65
C THR A 268 -4.62 9.05 -10.77
N PHE A 269 -4.84 8.87 -9.47
CA PHE A 269 -3.79 8.66 -8.48
C PHE A 269 -4.37 7.99 -7.22
N THR A 270 -3.48 7.46 -6.37
CA THR A 270 -3.82 6.85 -5.07
C THR A 270 -3.70 7.86 -3.94
N ILE A 271 -4.55 7.71 -2.93
CA ILE A 271 -4.34 8.27 -1.60
C ILE A 271 -4.33 7.08 -0.65
N GLU A 272 -3.26 6.90 0.10
CA GLU A 272 -2.96 5.66 0.84
C GLU A 272 -2.33 5.93 2.23
N PRO A 273 -2.99 6.70 3.13
CA PRO A 273 -2.40 7.05 4.41
C PRO A 273 -2.10 5.82 5.27
N MET A 274 -0.86 5.75 5.76
CA MET A 274 -0.42 4.82 6.80
C MET A 274 -0.28 5.57 8.13
N LEU A 275 -1.07 5.19 9.13
CA LEU A 275 -1.01 5.76 10.48
C LEU A 275 -0.41 4.77 11.47
N THR A 276 0.37 5.28 12.44
CA THR A 276 0.97 4.48 13.53
C THR A 276 0.49 4.97 14.89
N ILE A 277 0.30 4.07 15.85
CA ILE A 277 0.01 4.47 17.24
C ILE A 277 1.25 5.07 17.91
N GLY A 278 2.42 4.49 17.63
CA GLY A 278 3.70 4.92 18.18
C GLY A 278 4.58 5.55 17.11
N SER A 279 5.79 5.03 16.99
CA SER A 279 6.84 5.57 16.14
C SER A 279 6.51 5.44 14.65
N ILE A 280 6.73 6.54 13.92
CA ILE A 280 6.72 6.56 12.45
C ILE A 280 8.05 6.07 11.86
N ASN A 281 9.03 5.68 12.68
CA ASN A 281 10.33 5.25 12.18
C ASN A 281 10.23 3.84 11.59
N PRO A 282 10.47 3.66 10.29
CA PRO A 282 10.38 2.35 9.67
C PRO A 282 11.67 1.56 9.86
N VAL A 283 11.53 0.23 9.92
CA VAL A 283 12.60 -0.74 9.75
C VAL A 283 12.20 -1.67 8.61
N MET A 284 13.07 -1.84 7.63
CA MET A 284 12.88 -2.81 6.54
C MET A 284 13.52 -4.14 6.91
N TRP A 285 12.81 -5.25 6.67
CA TRP A 285 13.33 -6.59 6.86
C TRP A 285 14.37 -6.97 5.78
N ASP A 286 15.13 -8.03 6.05
CA ASP A 286 16.16 -8.55 5.13
C ASP A 286 15.58 -9.08 3.80
N ASP A 287 14.25 -9.23 3.72
CA ASP A 287 13.52 -9.55 2.48
C ASP A 287 13.46 -8.39 1.47
N ASN A 288 13.86 -7.17 1.89
CA ASN A 288 13.85 -5.91 1.14
C ASN A 288 12.46 -5.34 0.81
N TRP A 289 11.39 -5.86 1.43
CA TRP A 289 10.02 -5.44 1.16
C TRP A 289 9.27 -5.10 2.43
N THR A 290 9.24 -6.02 3.39
CA THR A 290 8.41 -5.88 4.59
C THR A 290 8.93 -4.72 5.42
N VAL A 291 8.08 -3.72 5.65
CA VAL A 291 8.42 -2.53 6.43
C VAL A 291 7.59 -2.52 7.70
N ILE A 292 8.25 -2.41 8.84
CA ILE A 292 7.61 -2.43 10.16
C ILE A 292 7.90 -1.15 10.96
N THR A 293 7.09 -0.85 11.96
CA THR A 293 7.42 0.17 12.96
C THR A 293 8.59 -0.29 13.84
N ALA A 294 9.56 0.59 14.07
CA ALA A 294 10.74 0.27 14.87
C ALA A 294 10.39 -0.14 16.31
N ASP A 295 9.35 0.48 16.89
CA ASP A 295 8.90 0.23 18.27
C ASP A 295 7.88 -0.91 18.39
N GLY A 296 7.34 -1.41 17.28
CA GLY A 296 6.37 -2.52 17.27
C GLY A 296 4.95 -2.06 17.55
N SER A 297 4.71 -0.75 17.55
CA SER A 297 3.36 -0.21 17.58
C SER A 297 2.59 -0.60 16.31
N LEU A 298 1.27 -0.70 16.43
CA LEU A 298 0.41 -1.02 15.30
C LEU A 298 0.46 0.08 14.23
N SER A 299 0.29 -0.36 12.99
CA SER A 299 0.06 0.49 11.82
C SER A 299 -1.24 0.06 11.13
N ALA A 300 -1.96 1.02 10.57
CA ALA A 300 -3.11 0.75 9.71
C ALA A 300 -3.01 1.58 8.42
N GLN A 301 -3.61 1.07 7.34
CA GLN A 301 -3.62 1.70 6.03
C GLN A 301 -4.97 1.46 5.35
N PHE A 302 -5.44 2.49 4.65
CA PHE A 302 -6.52 2.38 3.68
C PHE A 302 -6.09 3.08 2.41
N GLU A 303 -6.59 2.62 1.28
CA GLU A 303 -6.24 3.21 0.00
C GLU A 303 -7.38 3.14 -1.01
N HIS A 304 -7.52 4.22 -1.77
CA HIS A 304 -8.29 4.23 -3.00
C HIS A 304 -7.50 4.85 -4.15
N THR A 305 -7.61 4.22 -5.32
CA THR A 305 -7.44 4.89 -6.60
C THR A 305 -8.64 5.82 -6.86
N ILE A 306 -8.37 7.11 -7.12
CA ILE A 306 -9.39 8.11 -7.46
C ILE A 306 -9.18 8.70 -8.86
N LEU A 307 -10.26 9.18 -9.47
CA LEU A 307 -10.29 9.94 -10.73
C LEU A 307 -10.75 11.37 -10.46
N ILE A 308 -9.97 12.35 -10.89
CA ILE A 308 -10.39 13.76 -10.83
C ILE A 308 -11.39 14.06 -11.94
N THR A 309 -12.59 14.49 -11.56
CA THR A 309 -13.70 14.84 -12.46
C THR A 309 -13.93 16.35 -12.49
N GLU A 310 -14.86 16.84 -13.31
CA GLU A 310 -15.17 18.27 -13.39
C GLU A 310 -15.68 18.87 -12.06
N HIS A 311 -16.24 18.03 -11.19
CA HIS A 311 -16.93 18.47 -9.97
C HIS A 311 -16.30 17.95 -8.68
N GLY A 312 -15.18 17.24 -8.75
CA GLY A 312 -14.53 16.67 -7.57
C GLY A 312 -13.66 15.46 -7.90
N ALA A 313 -13.83 14.38 -7.14
CA ALA A 313 -13.17 13.11 -7.36
C ALA A 313 -14.18 11.95 -7.32
N GLU A 314 -13.98 10.96 -8.18
CA GLU A 314 -14.68 9.68 -8.20
C GLU A 314 -13.76 8.61 -7.60
N ILE A 315 -14.26 7.81 -6.66
CA ILE A 315 -13.53 6.65 -6.13
C ILE A 315 -13.69 5.50 -7.13
N LEU A 316 -12.61 5.04 -7.76
CA LEU A 316 -12.68 3.97 -8.77
C LEU A 316 -12.66 2.57 -8.17
N THR A 317 -12.33 2.47 -6.87
CA THR A 317 -12.05 1.22 -6.15
C THR A 317 -13.09 0.97 -5.06
N HIS A 318 -14.36 1.12 -5.42
CA HIS A 318 -15.49 0.70 -4.59
C HIS A 318 -16.30 -0.36 -5.35
N CYS A 319 -17.00 -1.21 -4.61
CA CYS A 319 -18.08 -2.02 -5.18
C CYS A 319 -19.37 -1.21 -5.10
N GLU A 320 -20.12 -1.11 -6.19
CA GLU A 320 -21.52 -0.67 -6.12
C GLU A 320 -22.33 -1.79 -5.41
N ASP A 321 -23.24 -1.39 -4.51
CA ASP A 321 -24.19 -2.29 -3.83
C ASP A 321 -25.23 -2.86 -4.80
#